data_AF-A0A370HLP2-F1
#
_entry.id   AF-A0A370HLP2-F1
#
_cell.length_a   1.000
_cell.length_b   1.000
_cell.length_c   1.000
_cell.angle_alpha   90.00
_cell.angle_beta   90.00
_cell.angle_gamma   90.00
#
_symmetry.space_group_name_H-M   'P 1'
#
loop_
_entity.id
_entity.type
_entity.pdbx_description
1 polymer ?
#
loop_
_entity_poly.entity_id
_entity_poly.type
_entity_poly.pdbx_seq_one_letter_code
_entity_poly.pdbx_strand_id
1 'polypeptide(L)'
;MNHLQPIPLSGNESGTDLAARLRPRFAQPIIVVDPDDPVMGGPSCLVPVCDRIAVIFGKYSAHHQRWIEAGRPADVEAWAATTRSNRRWLQQPQKCKVETCRRSRREHGLCHSHASRWHQQGRPALAGWTRHGGGPPLPTGGDCWFPGCELEAEGVAGLCVHHRLRWIRADRPEMDSWLQGCATFGTDRFDLRALPLPMRFEIAYAIQCRVDERRTITRPHTIRRLLRALPGGGVDSLLDRSPDSWMTYLGFSSERGYVERRFLLDAIGYLRDVVEGVGWDAEFPRDVWLLRRLGFADRDTQLRFTGIEAIWLRQLTKRWARWRLSTGIAVTTVGADVHAITVFSQSFPALQRGPEALTRELVEVHLAHLAERVPNRKAVSASSARWPACCGPSGNTAGSHACHRRSTCFPRTIPDWSRGRRGRCRKR
;
A
#
# COMPACT_ATOMS: atom_id res chain seq x y z
N MET A 1 -31.36 -13.35 3.57
CA MET A 1 -31.01 -12.42 2.47
C MET A 1 -31.53 -11.05 2.88
N ASN A 2 -30.71 -10.25 3.57
CA ASN A 2 -31.07 -8.89 3.97
C ASN A 2 -30.31 -7.92 3.09
N HIS A 3 -31.06 -7.22 2.24
CA HIS A 3 -30.55 -6.10 1.45
C HIS A 3 -30.14 -4.97 2.40
N LEU A 4 -28.84 -4.72 2.49
CA LEU A 4 -28.27 -3.55 3.16
C LEU A 4 -28.76 -2.30 2.42
N GLN A 5 -29.50 -1.44 3.12
CA GLN A 5 -29.89 -0.14 2.58
C GLN A 5 -28.69 0.83 2.57
N PRO A 6 -28.55 1.65 1.52
CA PRO A 6 -27.51 2.67 1.44
C PRO A 6 -27.78 3.79 2.46
N ILE A 7 -26.72 4.15 3.20
CA ILE A 7 -26.69 5.28 4.15
C ILE A 7 -26.89 6.59 3.36
N PRO A 8 -27.73 7.54 3.83
CA PRO A 8 -28.01 8.76 3.10
C PRO A 8 -26.76 9.65 2.99
N LEU A 9 -26.45 10.04 1.76
CA LEU A 9 -25.40 11.00 1.41
C LEU A 9 -25.94 12.41 1.62
N SER A 10 -25.47 13.11 2.65
CA SER A 10 -25.69 14.55 2.79
C SER A 10 -24.38 15.24 3.15
N GLY A 11 -23.89 16.05 2.20
CA GLY A 11 -22.91 17.12 2.42
C GLY A 11 -21.46 16.82 2.04
N ASN A 12 -21.15 16.73 0.74
CA ASN A 12 -19.78 16.93 0.24
C ASN A 12 -19.76 18.23 -0.60
N GLU A 13 -19.51 19.37 0.04
CA GLU A 13 -19.26 20.66 -0.64
C GLU A 13 -17.79 20.85 -1.08
N SER A 14 -17.04 19.75 -1.22
CA SER A 14 -15.73 19.76 -1.87
C SER A 14 -15.90 19.05 -3.21
N GLY A 15 -15.62 19.74 -4.33
CA GLY A 15 -15.83 19.32 -5.73
C GLY A 15 -15.07 18.06 -6.21
N THR A 16 -15.04 17.02 -5.39
CA THR A 16 -14.32 15.76 -5.51
C THR A 16 -15.34 14.69 -5.12
N ASP A 17 -16.36 14.43 -5.95
CA ASP A 17 -17.29 13.34 -5.71
C ASP A 17 -16.57 11.99 -5.86
N LEU A 18 -15.74 11.67 -4.87
CA LEU A 18 -14.94 10.46 -4.79
C LEU A 18 -15.86 9.26 -4.54
N ALA A 19 -16.99 9.47 -3.86
CA ALA A 19 -17.98 8.43 -3.63
C ALA A 19 -18.50 7.87 -4.96
N ALA A 20 -18.88 8.74 -5.92
CA ALA A 20 -19.31 8.28 -7.24
C ALA A 20 -18.18 7.65 -8.09
N ARG A 21 -16.92 8.00 -7.81
CA ARG A 21 -15.74 7.44 -8.53
C ARG A 21 -15.29 6.10 -7.97
N LEU A 22 -15.72 5.72 -6.77
CA LEU A 22 -15.33 4.47 -6.13
C LEU A 22 -16.18 3.30 -6.63
N ARG A 23 -15.53 2.25 -7.12
CA ARG A 23 -16.20 0.97 -7.39
C ARG A 23 -16.70 0.36 -6.07
N PRO A 24 -17.78 -0.44 -6.08
CA PRO A 24 -18.38 -0.99 -4.87
C PRO A 24 -17.42 -1.69 -3.92
N ARG A 25 -16.37 -2.37 -4.46
CA ARG A 25 -15.34 -3.04 -3.66
C ARG A 25 -14.46 -2.10 -2.82
N PHE A 26 -14.26 -0.86 -3.28
CA PHE A 26 -13.44 0.14 -2.59
C PHE A 26 -14.25 1.14 -1.78
N ALA A 27 -15.55 1.27 -2.05
CA ALA A 27 -16.47 2.10 -1.27
C ALA A 27 -16.71 1.55 0.15
N GLN A 28 -16.12 0.40 0.51
CA GLN A 28 -16.28 -0.23 1.81
C GLN A 28 -15.30 0.34 2.85
N PRO A 29 -15.70 0.40 4.14
CA PRO A 29 -14.80 0.80 5.23
C PRO A 29 -13.66 -0.21 5.48
N ILE A 30 -13.82 -1.45 5.02
CA ILE A 30 -12.78 -2.49 5.02
C ILE A 30 -12.67 -3.02 3.60
N ILE A 31 -11.51 -2.83 2.97
CA ILE A 31 -11.21 -3.37 1.64
C ILE A 31 -10.51 -4.71 1.86
N VAL A 32 -11.22 -5.81 1.59
CA VAL A 32 -10.67 -7.16 1.64
C VAL A 32 -9.82 -7.40 0.40
N VAL A 33 -8.63 -7.96 0.59
CA VAL A 33 -7.71 -8.28 -0.51
C VAL A 33 -8.05 -9.64 -1.06
N ASP A 34 -8.29 -9.69 -2.36
CA ASP A 34 -8.28 -10.92 -3.14
C ASP A 34 -6.81 -11.41 -3.25
N PRO A 35 -6.49 -12.64 -2.80
CA PRO A 35 -5.13 -13.20 -2.90
C PRO A 35 -4.55 -13.17 -4.33
N ASP A 36 -5.41 -13.29 -5.35
CA ASP A 36 -5.03 -13.31 -6.76
C ASP A 36 -4.91 -11.90 -7.37
N ASP A 37 -5.23 -10.84 -6.62
CA ASP A 37 -5.07 -9.47 -7.11
C ASP A 37 -3.57 -9.17 -7.34
N PRO A 38 -3.16 -8.77 -8.55
CA PRO A 38 -1.75 -8.59 -8.89
C PRO A 38 -1.06 -7.42 -8.16
N VAL A 39 -1.85 -6.50 -7.59
CA VAL A 39 -1.36 -5.30 -6.90
C VAL A 39 -1.44 -5.47 -5.39
N MET A 40 -2.57 -5.96 -4.89
CA MET A 40 -2.84 -6.06 -3.45
C MET A 40 -2.52 -7.43 -2.88
N GLY A 41 -2.64 -8.47 -3.70
CA GLY A 41 -2.46 -9.87 -3.35
C GLY A 41 -1.00 -10.32 -3.31
N GLY A 42 -0.84 -11.63 -3.20
CA GLY A 42 0.47 -12.27 -3.07
C GLY A 42 0.38 -13.70 -2.56
N PRO A 43 1.50 -14.43 -2.58
CA PRO A 43 1.53 -15.83 -2.17
C PRO A 43 1.05 -15.97 -0.72
N SER A 44 0.28 -17.02 -0.44
CA SER A 44 -0.16 -17.34 0.91
C SER A 44 0.99 -17.77 1.80
N CYS A 45 0.76 -17.75 3.10
CA CYS A 45 1.70 -18.21 4.10
C CYS A 45 1.90 -19.73 4.00
N LEU A 46 3.15 -20.18 4.13
CA LEU A 46 3.54 -21.60 4.08
C LEU A 46 2.85 -22.49 5.14
N VAL A 47 2.37 -21.90 6.25
CA VAL A 47 1.69 -22.65 7.31
C VAL A 47 0.28 -23.04 6.84
N PRO A 48 -0.10 -24.33 6.85
CA PRO A 48 -1.40 -24.78 6.36
C PRO A 48 -2.58 -24.06 7.01
N VAL A 49 -3.61 -23.75 6.21
CA VAL A 49 -4.85 -23.06 6.63
C VAL A 49 -4.60 -21.60 7.07
N CYS A 50 -3.49 -20.98 6.62
CA CYS A 50 -3.21 -19.57 6.83
C CYS A 50 -3.32 -18.82 5.51
N ASP A 51 -4.45 -18.14 5.30
CA ASP A 51 -4.72 -17.40 4.06
C ASP A 51 -4.10 -15.99 4.05
N ARG A 52 -3.16 -15.73 4.97
CA ARG A 52 -2.42 -14.48 5.02
C ARG A 52 -1.35 -14.46 3.94
N ILE A 53 -1.17 -13.30 3.31
CA ILE A 53 -0.08 -13.03 2.39
C ILE A 53 1.25 -13.19 3.13
N ALA A 54 2.13 -14.02 2.55
CA ALA A 54 3.51 -14.18 2.98
C ALA A 54 4.27 -12.86 2.79
N VAL A 55 5.00 -12.45 3.84
CA VAL A 55 5.75 -11.19 3.86
C VAL A 55 7.26 -11.45 3.92
N ILE A 56 7.69 -12.51 4.63
CA ILE A 56 9.10 -12.77 4.92
C ILE A 56 9.36 -14.28 4.81
N PHE A 57 10.24 -14.69 3.89
CA PHE A 57 10.62 -16.10 3.67
C PHE A 57 9.40 -17.05 3.56
N GLY A 58 8.40 -16.69 2.75
CA GLY A 58 7.16 -17.50 2.59
C GLY A 58 6.23 -17.49 3.80
N LYS A 59 6.52 -16.71 4.85
CA LYS A 59 5.73 -16.66 6.08
C LYS A 59 5.14 -15.27 6.26
N TYR A 60 3.92 -15.19 6.81
CA TYR A 60 3.41 -13.90 7.30
C TYR A 60 4.15 -13.52 8.59
N SER A 61 4.14 -12.23 8.95
CA SER A 61 4.95 -11.68 10.05
C SER A 61 4.93 -12.45 11.37
N ALA A 62 3.77 -12.92 11.85
CA ALA A 62 3.73 -13.64 13.14
C ALA A 62 4.18 -15.10 13.03
N HIS A 63 3.97 -15.76 11.89
CA HIS A 63 4.54 -17.09 11.67
C HIS A 63 6.05 -17.01 11.46
N HIS A 64 6.55 -15.96 10.81
CA HIS A 64 7.97 -15.68 10.75
C HIS A 64 8.57 -15.49 12.15
N GLN A 65 7.90 -14.74 13.02
CA GLN A 65 8.33 -14.57 14.42
C GLN A 65 8.36 -15.91 15.17
N ARG A 66 7.34 -16.77 15.01
CA ARG A 66 7.32 -18.10 15.63
C ARG A 66 8.41 -19.03 15.08
N TRP A 67 8.77 -18.89 13.81
CA TRP A 67 9.90 -19.61 13.23
C TRP A 67 11.23 -19.16 13.85
N ILE A 68 11.40 -17.85 14.12
CA ILE A 68 12.54 -17.34 14.89
C ILE A 68 12.55 -17.91 16.31
N GLU A 69 11.41 -17.88 17.00
CA GLU A 69 11.26 -18.42 18.36
C GLU A 69 11.51 -19.93 18.45
N ALA A 70 11.23 -20.67 17.37
CA ALA A 70 11.53 -22.09 17.23
C ALA A 70 13.01 -22.40 16.91
N GLY A 71 13.89 -21.38 16.94
CA GLY A 71 15.31 -21.55 16.68
C GLY A 71 15.68 -21.58 15.20
N ARG A 72 14.83 -21.07 14.31
CA ARG A 72 15.06 -20.99 12.85
C ARG A 72 15.39 -22.35 12.22
N PRO A 73 14.51 -23.36 12.35
CA PRO A 73 14.73 -24.67 11.75
C PRO A 73 15.00 -24.55 10.24
N ALA A 74 16.02 -25.30 9.77
CA ALA A 74 16.48 -25.26 8.39
C ALA A 74 15.44 -25.81 7.41
N ASP A 75 14.71 -26.85 7.81
CA ASP A 75 13.56 -27.38 7.07
C ASP A 75 12.31 -26.54 7.41
N VAL A 76 12.04 -25.55 6.57
CA VAL A 76 10.95 -24.59 6.76
C VAL A 76 9.60 -25.26 6.51
N GLU A 77 9.53 -26.16 5.55
CA GLU A 77 8.33 -26.87 5.13
C GLU A 77 7.86 -27.85 6.20
N ALA A 78 8.76 -28.65 6.79
CA ALA A 78 8.44 -29.54 7.91
C ALA A 78 8.02 -28.76 9.16
N TRP A 79 8.70 -27.64 9.45
CA TRP A 79 8.27 -26.73 10.50
C TRP A 79 6.88 -26.15 10.22
N ALA A 80 6.60 -25.73 8.99
CA ALA A 80 5.32 -25.13 8.62
C ALA A 80 4.16 -26.13 8.73
N ALA A 81 4.39 -27.38 8.33
CA ALA A 81 3.41 -28.47 8.40
C ALA A 81 2.98 -28.79 9.85
N THR A 82 3.91 -28.69 10.80
CA THR A 82 3.65 -28.96 12.23
C THR A 82 3.25 -27.70 13.01
N THR A 83 3.55 -26.52 12.48
CA THR A 83 3.22 -25.25 13.11
C THR A 83 1.72 -24.98 13.06
N ARG A 84 1.15 -24.70 14.23
CA ARG A 84 -0.25 -24.31 14.31
C ARG A 84 -0.46 -22.98 13.58
N SER A 85 -1.37 -22.96 12.61
CA SER A 85 -1.91 -21.70 12.11
C SER A 85 -2.45 -20.88 13.28
N ASN A 86 -2.44 -19.55 13.17
CA ASN A 86 -3.06 -18.69 14.17
C ASN A 86 -4.59 -18.76 14.00
N ARG A 87 -5.15 -19.97 14.21
CA ARG A 87 -6.57 -20.31 14.13
C ARG A 87 -7.40 -19.75 15.28
N ARG A 88 -6.88 -18.80 16.06
CA ARG A 88 -7.54 -18.29 17.27
C ARG A 88 -8.97 -17.75 17.01
N TRP A 89 -9.30 -17.53 15.74
CA TRP A 89 -10.54 -16.91 15.27
C TRP A 89 -11.42 -17.83 14.42
N LEU A 90 -10.84 -18.89 13.84
CA LEU A 90 -11.55 -19.93 13.07
C LEU A 90 -11.84 -21.18 13.90
N GLN A 91 -11.18 -21.34 15.06
CA GLN A 91 -11.51 -22.44 15.96
C GLN A 91 -12.80 -22.12 16.69
N GLN A 92 -13.82 -22.90 16.36
CA GLN A 92 -15.06 -22.96 17.13
C GLN A 92 -14.71 -23.13 18.61
N PRO A 93 -15.22 -22.25 19.50
CA PRO A 93 -14.96 -22.40 20.93
C PRO A 93 -15.49 -23.76 21.40
N GLN A 94 -14.79 -24.38 22.33
CA GLN A 94 -15.13 -25.72 22.80
C GLN A 94 -16.43 -25.66 23.61
N LYS A 95 -17.41 -26.51 23.26
CA LYS A 95 -18.67 -26.63 24.00
C LYS A 95 -18.47 -27.30 25.37
N CYS A 96 -19.49 -27.17 26.22
CA CYS A 96 -19.58 -27.88 27.49
C CYS A 96 -19.49 -29.40 27.27
N LYS A 97 -18.85 -30.11 28.20
CA LYS A 97 -18.76 -31.59 28.18
C LYS A 97 -20.11 -32.32 28.33
N VAL A 98 -21.16 -31.63 28.79
CA VAL A 98 -22.52 -32.16 28.77
C VAL A 98 -23.02 -32.16 27.33
N GLU A 99 -23.36 -33.33 26.78
CA GLU A 99 -23.58 -33.53 25.34
C GLU A 99 -24.70 -32.66 24.76
N THR A 100 -25.79 -32.50 25.52
CA THR A 100 -26.97 -31.69 25.18
C THR A 100 -26.76 -30.18 25.37
N CYS A 101 -25.64 -29.76 25.95
CA CYS A 101 -25.37 -28.36 26.27
C CYS A 101 -24.57 -27.69 25.15
N ARG A 102 -25.17 -26.72 24.47
CA ARG A 102 -24.51 -25.92 23.42
C ARG A 102 -23.79 -24.67 23.94
N ARG A 103 -23.64 -24.51 25.27
CA ARG A 103 -22.89 -23.38 25.84
C ARG A 103 -21.39 -23.62 25.80
N SER A 104 -20.63 -22.53 25.72
CA SER A 104 -19.16 -22.57 25.76
C SER A 104 -18.64 -23.09 27.10
N ARG A 105 -17.58 -23.91 27.06
CA ARG A 105 -16.88 -24.32 28.29
C ARG A 105 -16.17 -23.15 28.95
N ARG A 106 -16.06 -23.20 30.27
CA ARG A 106 -15.33 -22.25 31.11
C ARG A 106 -14.31 -23.00 31.97
N GLU A 107 -14.79 -23.67 33.02
CA GLU A 107 -13.94 -24.31 34.03
C GLU A 107 -14.23 -25.81 34.08
N HIS A 108 -13.19 -26.62 34.28
CA HIS A 108 -13.26 -28.10 34.28
C HIS A 108 -13.89 -28.73 33.01
N GLY A 109 -14.07 -27.96 31.94
CA GLY A 109 -14.76 -28.38 30.72
C GLY A 109 -16.29 -28.19 30.76
N LEU A 110 -16.82 -27.49 31.75
CA LEU A 110 -18.25 -27.19 31.93
C LEU A 110 -18.56 -25.71 31.66
N CYS A 111 -19.80 -25.39 31.28
CA CYS A 111 -20.28 -24.01 31.26
C CYS A 111 -20.44 -23.47 32.69
N HIS A 112 -20.65 -22.16 32.87
CA HIS A 112 -20.75 -21.55 34.20
C HIS A 112 -21.80 -22.22 35.10
N SER A 113 -23.00 -22.45 34.56
CA SER A 113 -24.11 -23.07 35.29
C SER A 113 -23.86 -24.54 35.64
N HIS A 114 -23.28 -25.34 34.73
CA HIS A 114 -22.92 -26.73 35.02
C HIS A 114 -21.75 -26.84 36.00
N ALA A 115 -20.75 -25.95 35.92
CA ALA A 115 -19.68 -25.89 36.89
C ALA A 115 -20.23 -25.56 38.29
N SER A 116 -21.10 -24.57 38.41
CA SER A 116 -21.74 -24.19 39.67
C SER A 116 -22.54 -25.35 40.29
N ARG A 117 -23.37 -26.04 39.49
CA ARG A 117 -24.14 -27.20 39.95
C ARG A 117 -23.24 -28.38 40.35
N TRP A 118 -22.21 -28.66 39.57
CA TRP A 118 -21.23 -29.70 39.87
C TRP A 118 -20.50 -29.42 41.20
N HIS A 119 -20.16 -28.16 41.48
CA HIS A 119 -19.60 -27.76 42.76
C HIS A 119 -20.59 -27.93 43.92
N GLN A 120 -21.86 -27.55 43.73
CA GLN A 120 -22.92 -27.72 44.75
C GLN A 120 -23.17 -29.20 45.11
N GLN A 121 -22.91 -30.12 44.18
CA GLN A 121 -23.05 -31.56 44.40
C GLN A 121 -21.79 -32.23 44.96
N GLY A 122 -20.81 -31.45 45.43
CA GLY A 122 -19.60 -31.99 46.05
C GLY A 122 -18.54 -32.49 45.05
N ARG A 123 -18.58 -32.01 43.79
CA ARG A 123 -17.59 -32.35 42.75
C ARG A 123 -17.49 -33.86 42.44
N PRO A 124 -18.61 -34.53 42.11
CA PRO A 124 -18.60 -35.94 41.76
C PRO A 124 -17.74 -36.24 40.52
N ALA A 125 -17.40 -37.51 40.28
CA ALA A 125 -16.59 -37.91 39.12
C ALA A 125 -17.18 -37.39 37.80
N LEU A 126 -16.42 -36.51 37.13
CA LEU A 126 -16.93 -35.66 36.04
C LEU A 126 -17.52 -36.47 34.89
N ALA A 127 -16.86 -37.56 34.47
CA ALA A 127 -17.32 -38.38 33.34
C ALA A 127 -18.69 -39.04 33.60
N GLY A 128 -18.90 -39.54 34.82
CA GLY A 128 -20.20 -40.08 35.23
C GLY A 128 -21.24 -38.97 35.31
N TRP A 129 -20.91 -37.84 35.91
CA TRP A 129 -21.81 -36.71 36.07
C TRP A 129 -22.29 -36.11 34.73
N THR A 130 -21.38 -35.95 33.76
CA THR A 130 -21.73 -35.44 32.42
C THR A 130 -22.58 -36.40 31.62
N ARG A 131 -22.40 -37.73 31.81
CA ARG A 131 -23.22 -38.75 31.13
C ARG A 131 -24.68 -38.71 31.57
N HIS A 132 -24.95 -38.33 32.82
CA HIS A 132 -26.29 -38.12 33.35
C HIS A 132 -26.86 -36.73 33.01
N GLY A 133 -26.31 -36.05 31.99
CA GLY A 133 -26.79 -34.75 31.53
C GLY A 133 -26.45 -33.56 32.42
N GLY A 134 -25.76 -33.76 33.55
CA GLY A 134 -25.37 -32.68 34.46
C GLY A 134 -26.56 -31.94 35.10
N GLY A 135 -27.74 -32.56 35.17
CA GLY A 135 -28.98 -32.00 35.74
C GLY A 135 -29.94 -31.40 34.70
N PRO A 136 -31.05 -30.75 35.14
CA PRO A 136 -32.10 -30.28 34.23
C PRO A 136 -31.56 -29.26 33.22
N PRO A 137 -32.12 -29.26 31.98
CA PRO A 137 -31.68 -28.38 30.92
C PRO A 137 -31.85 -26.93 31.35
N LEU A 138 -30.80 -26.15 31.17
CA LEU A 138 -30.87 -24.72 31.40
C LEU A 138 -31.67 -24.09 30.26
N PRO A 139 -32.39 -22.99 30.50
CA PRO A 139 -33.05 -22.25 29.44
C PRO A 139 -32.06 -21.98 28.30
N THR A 140 -32.43 -22.36 27.08
CA THR A 140 -31.61 -22.09 25.90
C THR A 140 -31.56 -20.58 25.70
N GLY A 141 -30.34 -20.05 25.58
CA GLY A 141 -30.16 -18.71 25.03
C GLY A 141 -30.40 -18.76 23.52
N GLY A 142 -30.62 -17.61 22.88
CA GLY A 142 -30.49 -17.52 21.43
C GLY A 142 -29.08 -17.91 20.97
N ASP A 143 -28.90 -18.14 19.67
CA ASP A 143 -27.58 -18.48 19.13
C ASP A 143 -26.60 -17.30 19.26
N CYS A 144 -25.31 -17.63 19.41
CA CYS A 144 -24.26 -16.62 19.47
C CYS A 144 -24.18 -15.84 18.15
N TRP A 145 -24.25 -14.51 18.23
CA TRP A 145 -24.20 -13.61 17.06
C TRP A 145 -22.88 -13.65 16.28
N PHE A 146 -21.83 -14.23 16.85
CA PHE A 146 -20.55 -14.40 16.16
C PHE A 146 -20.71 -15.31 14.93
N PRO A 147 -20.38 -14.85 13.71
CA PRO A 147 -20.53 -15.64 12.48
C PRO A 147 -19.85 -17.01 12.56
N GLY A 148 -20.57 -18.08 12.24
CA GLY A 148 -20.08 -19.45 12.27
C GLY A 148 -19.92 -20.05 13.67
N CYS A 149 -20.36 -19.38 14.73
CA CYS A 149 -20.39 -19.94 16.07
C CYS A 149 -21.69 -20.73 16.29
N GLU A 150 -21.58 -22.02 16.56
CA GLU A 150 -22.73 -22.90 16.83
C GLU A 150 -23.09 -22.98 18.32
N LEU A 151 -22.52 -22.10 19.14
CA LEU A 151 -22.74 -22.08 20.58
C LEU A 151 -23.86 -21.11 20.96
N GLU A 152 -24.49 -21.37 22.09
CA GLU A 152 -25.52 -20.50 22.64
C GLU A 152 -24.95 -19.24 23.31
N ALA A 153 -25.67 -18.13 23.17
CA ALA A 153 -25.36 -16.86 23.79
C ALA A 153 -25.62 -16.88 25.30
N GLU A 154 -24.86 -16.06 26.04
CA GLU A 154 -25.05 -15.86 27.48
C GLU A 154 -25.26 -14.38 27.83
N GLY A 155 -26.46 -14.07 28.33
CA GLY A 155 -26.87 -12.73 28.73
C GLY A 155 -27.27 -11.83 27.56
N VAL A 156 -27.43 -10.54 27.83
CA VAL A 156 -28.01 -9.55 26.90
C VAL A 156 -27.12 -9.19 25.70
N ALA A 157 -25.84 -9.56 25.73
CA ALA A 157 -24.89 -9.21 24.67
C ALA A 157 -25.02 -10.07 23.41
N GLY A 158 -25.86 -11.11 23.41
CA GLY A 158 -26.04 -12.01 22.24
C GLY A 158 -24.80 -12.84 21.88
N LEU A 159 -23.78 -12.89 22.75
CA LEU A 159 -22.52 -13.61 22.53
C LEU A 159 -22.37 -14.77 23.51
N CYS A 160 -21.75 -15.88 23.07
CA CYS A 160 -21.30 -16.93 23.99
C CYS A 160 -20.18 -16.39 24.90
N VAL A 161 -19.93 -17.02 26.05
CA VAL A 161 -18.96 -16.51 27.04
C VAL A 161 -17.55 -16.28 26.46
N HIS A 162 -17.12 -17.13 25.52
CA HIS A 162 -15.81 -17.00 24.87
C HIS A 162 -15.71 -15.72 24.04
N HIS A 163 -16.72 -15.45 23.19
CA HIS A 163 -16.78 -14.25 22.38
C HIS A 163 -17.04 -13.00 23.21
N ARG A 164 -17.90 -13.08 24.23
CA ARG A 164 -18.14 -11.98 25.17
C ARG A 164 -16.86 -11.55 25.89
N LEU A 165 -16.06 -12.49 26.39
CA LEU A 165 -14.78 -12.16 27.04
C LEU A 165 -13.79 -11.53 26.07
N ARG A 166 -13.77 -11.97 24.81
CA ARG A 166 -12.93 -11.37 23.77
C ARG A 166 -13.39 -9.94 23.45
N TRP A 167 -14.69 -9.71 23.35
CA TRP A 167 -15.29 -8.39 23.14
C TRP A 167 -14.97 -7.44 24.30
N ILE A 168 -15.08 -7.91 25.54
CA ILE A 168 -14.68 -7.14 26.74
C ILE A 168 -13.19 -6.82 26.72
N ARG A 169 -12.30 -7.78 26.39
CA ARG A 169 -10.86 -7.52 26.26
C ARG A 169 -10.49 -6.55 25.14
N ALA A 170 -11.38 -6.37 24.16
CA ALA A 170 -11.24 -5.38 23.10
C ALA A 170 -11.78 -4.00 23.50
N ASP A 171 -12.14 -3.82 24.78
CA ASP A 171 -12.74 -2.61 25.35
C ASP A 171 -14.16 -2.32 24.87
N ARG A 172 -14.95 -3.38 24.67
CA ARG A 172 -16.39 -3.31 24.35
C ARG A 172 -16.73 -2.36 23.17
N PRO A 173 -16.06 -2.53 22.02
CA PRO A 173 -16.36 -1.73 20.82
C PRO A 173 -17.80 -1.96 20.34
N GLU A 174 -18.29 -1.08 19.48
CA GLU A 174 -19.57 -1.26 18.79
C GLU A 174 -19.64 -2.67 18.14
N MET A 175 -20.77 -3.35 18.32
CA MET A 175 -20.91 -4.79 18.10
C MET A 175 -20.71 -5.18 16.64
N ASP A 176 -21.36 -4.48 15.71
CA ASP A 176 -21.32 -4.81 14.28
C ASP A 176 -19.92 -4.56 13.71
N SER A 177 -19.30 -3.44 14.08
CA SER A 177 -17.92 -3.12 13.73
C SER A 177 -16.93 -4.15 14.29
N TRP A 178 -17.16 -4.62 15.52
CA TRP A 178 -16.34 -5.66 16.12
C TRP A 178 -16.49 -7.01 15.42
N LEU A 179 -17.73 -7.42 15.14
CA LEU A 179 -18.05 -8.64 14.42
C LEU A 179 -17.45 -8.61 13.00
N GLN A 180 -17.59 -7.49 12.27
CA GLN A 180 -16.99 -7.30 10.95
C GLN A 180 -15.45 -7.35 11.02
N GLY A 181 -14.85 -6.74 12.04
CA GLY A 181 -13.41 -6.81 12.29
C GLY A 181 -12.92 -8.22 12.60
N CYS A 182 -13.76 -9.04 13.24
CA CYS A 182 -13.50 -10.44 13.53
C CYS A 182 -13.69 -11.35 12.31
N ALA A 183 -14.75 -11.15 11.53
CA ALA A 183 -15.06 -11.92 10.32
C ALA A 183 -13.96 -11.78 9.27
N THR A 184 -13.40 -10.58 9.14
CA THR A 184 -12.26 -10.32 8.25
C THR A 184 -10.91 -10.65 8.89
N PHE A 185 -10.88 -11.15 10.14
CA PHE A 185 -9.62 -11.42 10.85
C PHE A 185 -8.99 -12.70 10.29
N GLY A 186 -7.74 -12.59 9.81
CA GLY A 186 -7.07 -13.71 9.16
C GLY A 186 -7.03 -13.58 7.63
N THR A 187 -7.79 -12.62 7.10
CA THR A 187 -7.69 -12.18 5.70
C THR A 187 -6.84 -10.91 5.63
N ASP A 188 -6.08 -10.75 4.55
CA ASP A 188 -5.41 -9.47 4.27
C ASP A 188 -6.43 -8.42 3.84
N ARG A 189 -6.31 -7.23 4.43
CA ARG A 189 -7.31 -6.17 4.30
C ARG A 189 -6.73 -4.79 4.60
N PHE A 190 -7.26 -3.76 3.95
CA PHE A 190 -7.09 -2.37 4.38
C PHE A 190 -8.27 -2.01 5.29
N ASP A 191 -7.97 -1.67 6.54
CA ASP A 191 -8.98 -1.25 7.51
C ASP A 191 -8.96 0.28 7.58
N LEU A 192 -9.94 0.93 6.97
CA LEU A 192 -10.02 2.39 6.84
C LEU A 192 -10.95 3.02 7.88
N ARG A 193 -11.47 2.23 8.82
CA ARG A 193 -12.48 2.68 9.79
C ARG A 193 -11.96 3.77 10.73
N ALA A 194 -10.67 3.73 11.05
CA ALA A 194 -10.02 4.70 11.92
C ALA A 194 -9.79 6.08 11.25
N LEU A 195 -9.94 6.17 9.92
CA LEU A 195 -9.77 7.43 9.19
C LEU A 195 -11.06 8.26 9.26
N PRO A 196 -10.95 9.61 9.30
CA PRO A 196 -12.05 10.52 9.01
C PRO A 196 -12.72 10.17 7.68
N LEU A 197 -14.03 10.45 7.57
CA LEU A 197 -14.82 10.01 6.41
C LEU A 197 -14.29 10.53 5.06
N PRO A 198 -13.85 11.80 4.92
CA PRO A 198 -13.25 12.27 3.67
C PRO A 198 -11.96 11.52 3.34
N MET A 199 -11.01 11.47 4.27
CA MET A 199 -9.75 10.73 4.12
C MET A 199 -9.94 9.24 3.83
N ARG A 200 -11.02 8.62 4.33
CA ARG A 200 -11.36 7.23 3.98
C ARG A 200 -11.60 7.08 2.49
N PHE A 201 -12.41 7.96 1.88
CA PHE A 201 -12.67 7.91 0.43
C PHE A 201 -11.42 8.23 -0.38
N GLU A 202 -10.60 9.16 0.09
CA GLU A 202 -9.33 9.52 -0.54
C GLU A 202 -8.33 8.37 -0.59
N ILE A 203 -8.14 7.68 0.54
CA ILE A 203 -7.26 6.52 0.63
C ILE A 203 -7.82 5.36 -0.19
N ALA A 204 -9.13 5.11 -0.12
CA ALA A 204 -9.78 4.10 -0.94
C ALA A 204 -9.61 4.37 -2.44
N TYR A 205 -9.73 5.64 -2.85
CA TYR A 205 -9.54 6.06 -4.24
C TYR A 205 -8.09 5.87 -4.67
N ALA A 206 -7.11 6.23 -3.83
CA ALA A 206 -5.70 5.99 -4.12
C ALA A 206 -5.36 4.50 -4.28
N ILE A 207 -5.95 3.63 -3.44
CA ILE A 207 -5.81 2.17 -3.59
C ILE A 207 -6.45 1.72 -4.91
N GLN A 208 -7.66 2.19 -5.23
CA GLN A 208 -8.33 1.89 -6.49
C GLN A 208 -7.44 2.26 -7.69
N CYS A 209 -6.90 3.47 -7.72
CA CYS A 209 -6.05 3.93 -8.81
C CYS A 209 -4.80 3.06 -8.98
N ARG A 210 -4.13 2.66 -7.89
CA ARG A 210 -2.98 1.76 -7.97
C ARG A 210 -3.34 0.38 -8.54
N VAL A 211 -4.52 -0.13 -8.21
CA VAL A 211 -5.03 -1.39 -8.76
C VAL A 211 -5.34 -1.27 -10.25
N ASP A 212 -5.89 -0.14 -10.68
CA ASP A 212 -6.20 0.09 -12.10
C ASP A 212 -4.93 0.26 -12.94
N GLU A 213 -3.91 0.92 -12.40
CA GLU A 213 -2.65 1.10 -13.10
C GLU A 213 -1.78 -0.15 -13.17
N ARG A 214 -1.90 -1.06 -12.18
CA ARG A 214 -1.12 -2.31 -12.09
C ARG A 214 0.40 -2.14 -12.11
N ARG A 215 0.91 -1.00 -11.61
CA ARG A 215 2.35 -0.66 -11.65
C ARG A 215 3.08 -0.88 -10.33
N THR A 216 2.42 -0.64 -9.21
CA THR A 216 3.07 -0.64 -7.90
C THR A 216 2.31 -1.52 -6.92
N ILE A 217 2.94 -2.64 -6.54
CA ILE A 217 2.42 -3.55 -5.52
C ILE A 217 2.13 -2.75 -4.23
N THR A 218 0.92 -2.90 -3.72
CA THR A 218 0.43 -2.21 -2.54
C THR A 218 -0.27 -3.23 -1.66
N ARG A 219 0.49 -3.85 -0.77
CA ARG A 219 -0.06 -4.86 0.16
C ARG A 219 -0.48 -4.20 1.46
N PRO A 220 -1.48 -4.72 2.19
CA PRO A 220 -1.93 -4.11 3.43
C PRO A 220 -0.83 -3.86 4.46
N HIS A 221 0.12 -4.79 4.59
CA HIS A 221 1.20 -4.66 5.56
C HIS A 221 2.19 -3.52 5.21
N THR A 222 2.36 -3.17 3.93
CA THR A 222 3.35 -2.16 3.50
C THR A 222 2.93 -0.75 3.86
N ILE A 223 1.62 -0.46 3.89
CA ILE A 223 1.09 0.86 4.27
C ILE A 223 0.40 0.87 5.63
N ARG A 224 0.44 -0.25 6.38
CA ARG A 224 -0.25 -0.39 7.67
C ARG A 224 0.18 0.69 8.68
N ARG A 225 1.47 1.02 8.71
CA ARG A 225 2.00 2.06 9.60
C ARG A 225 1.43 3.44 9.24
N LEU A 226 1.38 3.77 7.95
CA LEU A 226 0.78 5.00 7.44
C LEU A 226 -0.70 5.09 7.87
N LEU A 227 -1.51 4.07 7.59
CA LEU A 227 -2.94 4.08 7.91
C LEU A 227 -3.24 4.27 9.41
N ARG A 228 -2.33 3.81 10.29
CA ARG A 228 -2.45 4.02 11.74
C ARG A 228 -2.03 5.42 12.19
N ALA A 229 -1.13 6.07 11.46
CA ALA A 229 -0.60 7.38 11.82
C ALA A 229 -1.48 8.52 11.29
N LEU A 230 -2.12 8.35 10.13
CA LEU A 230 -2.95 9.38 9.50
C LEU A 230 -4.02 10.01 10.42
N PRO A 231 -4.78 9.27 11.25
CA PRO A 231 -5.76 9.87 12.15
C PRO A 231 -5.18 10.85 13.16
N GLY A 232 -3.91 10.67 13.56
CA GLY A 232 -3.22 11.58 14.48
C GLY A 232 -2.72 12.86 13.83
N GLY A 233 -2.94 13.04 12.52
CA GLY A 233 -2.49 14.20 11.75
C GLY A 233 -3.31 15.47 11.99
N GLY A 234 -4.48 15.37 12.64
CA GLY A 234 -5.32 16.51 13.00
C GLY A 234 -6.06 17.17 11.84
N VAL A 235 -6.15 16.50 10.68
CA VAL A 235 -6.87 16.97 9.48
C VAL A 235 -7.77 15.86 8.94
N ASP A 236 -8.88 16.25 8.31
CA ASP A 236 -9.89 15.32 7.80
C ASP A 236 -9.67 14.91 6.35
N SER A 237 -8.83 15.65 5.60
CA SER A 237 -8.42 15.36 4.22
C SER A 237 -6.89 15.32 4.09
N LEU A 238 -6.38 14.50 3.16
CA LEU A 238 -4.97 14.46 2.81
C LEU A 238 -4.50 15.76 2.14
N LEU A 239 -5.41 16.47 1.48
CA LEU A 239 -5.13 17.72 0.77
C LEU A 239 -5.02 18.93 1.69
N ASP A 240 -5.53 18.83 2.93
CA ASP A 240 -5.50 19.92 3.91
C ASP A 240 -4.08 20.19 4.46
N ARG A 241 -3.11 19.37 4.04
CA ARG A 241 -1.70 19.49 4.44
C ARG A 241 -0.78 19.30 3.25
N SER A 242 0.30 20.08 3.20
CA SER A 242 1.29 19.95 2.14
C SER A 242 2.03 18.61 2.21
N PRO A 243 2.50 18.08 1.06
CA PRO A 243 3.30 16.85 1.05
C PRO A 243 4.50 16.89 2.01
N ASP A 244 5.24 18.00 2.05
CA ASP A 244 6.41 18.14 2.92
C ASP A 244 6.02 18.12 4.40
N SER A 245 4.91 18.78 4.77
CA SER A 245 4.42 18.77 6.15
C SER A 245 3.98 17.36 6.58
N TRP A 246 3.40 16.57 5.68
CA TRP A 246 3.14 15.14 5.91
C TRP A 246 4.44 14.34 6.11
N MET A 247 5.48 14.59 5.29
CA MET A 247 6.76 13.89 5.43
C MET A 247 7.40 14.13 6.79
N THR A 248 7.39 15.39 7.24
CA THR A 248 7.90 15.79 8.56
C THR A 248 7.13 15.11 9.68
N TYR A 249 5.80 15.13 9.64
CA TYR A 249 4.95 14.51 10.66
C TYR A 249 5.14 12.99 10.76
N LEU A 250 5.19 12.30 9.62
CA LEU A 250 5.31 10.84 9.58
C LEU A 250 6.74 10.35 9.84
N GLY A 251 7.71 11.28 9.89
CA GLY A 251 9.12 11.01 10.09
C GLY A 251 9.69 10.07 9.03
N PHE A 252 9.28 10.25 7.76
CA PHE A 252 9.83 9.47 6.66
C PHE A 252 11.27 9.94 6.37
N SER A 253 12.21 8.99 6.32
CA SER A 253 13.60 9.24 5.92
C SER A 253 13.91 8.57 4.59
N SER A 254 15.09 8.81 4.03
CA SER A 254 15.57 8.12 2.81
C SER A 254 15.59 6.59 2.97
N GLU A 255 15.82 6.10 4.19
CA GLU A 255 15.93 4.67 4.52
C GLU A 255 14.63 4.06 5.07
N ARG A 256 13.80 4.85 5.77
CA ARG A 256 12.57 4.38 6.41
C ARG A 256 11.32 4.96 5.79
N GLY A 257 10.39 4.07 5.46
CA GLY A 257 9.06 4.44 5.01
C GLY A 257 8.97 4.83 3.54
N TYR A 258 9.94 4.40 2.70
CA TYR A 258 9.97 4.74 1.28
C TYR A 258 8.67 4.35 0.55
N VAL A 259 8.13 3.16 0.84
CA VAL A 259 6.90 2.65 0.21
C VAL A 259 5.68 3.46 0.66
N GLU A 260 5.58 3.73 1.96
CA GLU A 260 4.51 4.55 2.55
C GLU A 260 4.56 5.98 2.02
N ARG A 261 5.75 6.57 1.95
CA ARG A 261 6.00 7.88 1.35
C ARG A 261 5.54 7.90 -0.10
N ARG A 262 5.94 6.91 -0.91
CA ARG A 262 5.52 6.84 -2.32
C ARG A 262 4.01 6.70 -2.44
N PHE A 263 3.38 5.86 -1.61
CA PHE A 263 1.92 5.73 -1.58
C PHE A 263 1.24 7.04 -1.23
N LEU A 264 1.70 7.76 -0.20
CA LEU A 264 1.09 9.02 0.19
C LEU A 264 1.24 10.10 -0.90
N LEU A 265 2.40 10.20 -1.54
CA LEU A 265 2.62 11.13 -2.64
C LEU A 265 1.75 10.78 -3.87
N ASP A 266 1.63 9.50 -4.19
CA ASP A 266 0.71 9.05 -5.24
C ASP A 266 -0.74 9.40 -4.88
N ALA A 267 -1.17 9.14 -3.64
CA ALA A 267 -2.50 9.46 -3.14
C ALA A 267 -2.83 10.95 -3.30
N ILE A 268 -1.96 11.83 -2.79
CA ILE A 268 -2.11 13.28 -2.96
C ILE A 268 -2.12 13.66 -4.45
N GLY A 269 -1.28 13.02 -5.26
CA GLY A 269 -1.27 13.21 -6.72
C GLY A 269 -2.60 12.87 -7.37
N TYR A 270 -3.16 11.69 -7.09
CA TYR A 270 -4.46 11.27 -7.62
C TYR A 270 -5.58 12.23 -7.26
N LEU A 271 -5.60 12.71 -6.02
CA LEU A 271 -6.62 13.63 -5.55
C LEU A 271 -6.51 14.99 -6.22
N ARG A 272 -5.28 15.52 -6.34
CA ARG A 272 -5.02 16.73 -7.12
C ARG A 272 -5.43 16.57 -8.57
N ASP A 273 -5.22 15.41 -9.18
CA ASP A 273 -5.65 15.16 -10.56
C ASP A 273 -7.19 15.20 -10.69
N VAL A 274 -7.94 14.82 -9.64
CA VAL A 274 -9.42 14.98 -9.62
C VAL A 274 -9.84 16.43 -9.47
N VAL A 275 -9.19 17.18 -8.57
CA VAL A 275 -9.52 18.59 -8.28
C VAL A 275 -9.10 19.52 -9.41
N GLU A 276 -7.88 19.35 -9.91
CA GLU A 276 -7.24 20.24 -10.89
C GLU A 276 -7.58 19.87 -12.35
N GLY A 277 -8.26 18.74 -12.56
CA GLY A 277 -8.61 18.19 -13.86
C GLY A 277 -7.45 17.48 -14.56
N VAL A 278 -7.81 16.69 -15.58
CA VAL A 278 -6.90 15.96 -16.47
C VAL A 278 -7.12 16.37 -17.93
N GLY A 279 -6.18 16.04 -18.80
CA GLY A 279 -6.24 16.34 -20.22
C GLY A 279 -5.67 17.73 -20.58
N TRP A 280 -5.74 18.04 -21.88
CA TRP A 280 -5.12 19.24 -22.44
C TRP A 280 -5.73 20.53 -21.92
N ASP A 281 -7.04 20.59 -21.67
CA ASP A 281 -7.68 21.83 -21.21
C ASP A 281 -7.22 22.24 -19.81
N ALA A 282 -6.91 21.25 -18.96
CA ALA A 282 -6.37 21.48 -17.63
C ALA A 282 -4.85 21.76 -17.65
N GLU A 283 -4.08 20.97 -18.42
CA GLU A 283 -2.62 21.03 -18.39
C GLU A 283 -2.03 22.13 -19.29
N PHE A 284 -2.63 22.42 -20.45
CA PHE A 284 -2.07 23.36 -21.42
C PHE A 284 -1.85 24.78 -20.87
N PRO A 285 -2.76 25.37 -20.06
CA PRO A 285 -2.52 26.68 -19.45
C PRO A 285 -1.31 26.71 -18.51
N ARG A 286 -0.93 25.57 -17.92
CA ARG A 286 0.17 25.46 -16.95
C ARG A 286 1.54 25.53 -17.63
N ASP A 287 2.55 25.97 -16.89
CA ASP A 287 3.95 26.01 -17.35
C ASP A 287 4.76 24.78 -16.92
N VAL A 288 4.12 23.85 -16.23
CA VAL A 288 4.64 22.51 -15.96
C VAL A 288 3.55 21.52 -16.34
N TRP A 289 3.81 20.68 -17.32
CA TRP A 289 2.88 19.64 -17.76
C TRP A 289 3.25 18.32 -17.11
N LEU A 290 2.29 17.72 -16.42
CA LEU A 290 2.40 16.39 -15.84
C LEU A 290 1.91 15.38 -16.87
N LEU A 291 2.83 14.62 -17.48
CA LEU A 291 2.49 13.78 -18.62
C LEU A 291 1.48 12.67 -18.29
N ARG A 292 1.46 12.20 -17.05
CA ARG A 292 0.43 11.28 -16.56
C ARG A 292 -0.99 11.82 -16.73
N ARG A 293 -1.21 13.13 -16.55
CA ARG A 293 -2.53 13.77 -16.69
C ARG A 293 -2.96 13.91 -18.15
N LEU A 294 -2.01 13.77 -19.07
CA LEU A 294 -2.25 13.76 -20.51
C LEU A 294 -2.42 12.33 -21.06
N GLY A 295 -2.41 11.31 -20.19
CA GLY A 295 -2.58 9.91 -20.58
C GLY A 295 -1.29 9.19 -20.98
N PHE A 296 -0.11 9.79 -20.78
CA PHE A 296 1.16 9.11 -21.02
C PHE A 296 1.50 8.13 -19.89
N ALA A 297 2.14 7.02 -20.26
CA ALA A 297 2.40 5.93 -19.32
C ALA A 297 3.39 6.29 -18.19
N ASP A 298 4.25 7.31 -18.38
CA ASP A 298 5.22 7.71 -17.38
C ASP A 298 4.61 8.67 -16.34
N ARG A 299 4.63 8.23 -15.07
CA ARG A 299 4.02 8.93 -13.92
C ARG A 299 4.78 10.19 -13.50
N ASP A 300 6.10 10.12 -13.54
CA ASP A 300 6.97 11.11 -12.90
C ASP A 300 7.55 12.11 -13.90
N THR A 301 7.43 11.83 -15.20
CA THR A 301 7.93 12.73 -16.24
C THR A 301 7.07 13.98 -16.36
N GLN A 302 7.77 15.12 -16.38
CA GLN A 302 7.18 16.46 -16.49
C GLN A 302 7.88 17.22 -17.60
N LEU A 303 7.12 18.02 -18.34
CA LEU A 303 7.69 19.03 -19.24
C LEU A 303 7.62 20.38 -18.53
N ARG A 304 8.78 20.98 -18.23
CA ARG A 304 8.89 22.28 -17.57
C ARG A 304 9.20 23.35 -18.59
N PHE A 305 8.34 24.36 -18.69
CA PHE A 305 8.51 25.52 -19.55
C PHE A 305 8.92 26.77 -18.78
N THR A 306 8.98 26.69 -17.44
CA THR A 306 9.32 27.80 -16.53
C THR A 306 10.71 28.38 -16.77
N GLY A 307 11.64 27.61 -17.34
CA GLY A 307 12.98 28.09 -17.68
C GLY A 307 13.06 28.93 -18.96
N ILE A 308 11.99 28.99 -19.75
CA ILE A 308 11.91 29.83 -20.96
C ILE A 308 11.32 31.17 -20.54
N GLU A 309 12.16 32.15 -20.23
CA GLU A 309 11.72 33.46 -19.70
C GLU A 309 10.95 34.30 -20.73
N ALA A 310 11.35 34.23 -22.00
CA ALA A 310 10.65 34.91 -23.09
C ALA A 310 9.24 34.32 -23.29
N ILE A 311 8.21 35.06 -22.89
CA ILE A 311 6.82 34.57 -22.83
C ILE A 311 6.32 34.10 -24.19
N TRP A 312 6.58 34.86 -25.27
CA TRP A 312 6.15 34.48 -26.62
C TRP A 312 6.76 33.13 -27.06
N LEU A 313 8.05 32.92 -26.74
CA LEU A 313 8.76 31.67 -27.05
C LEU A 313 8.24 30.53 -26.20
N ARG A 314 7.93 30.77 -24.92
CA ARG A 314 7.30 29.79 -24.04
C ARG A 314 5.97 29.31 -24.60
N GLN A 315 5.08 30.22 -24.99
CA GLN A 315 3.77 29.86 -25.55
C GLN A 315 3.91 29.11 -26.90
N LEU A 316 4.83 29.54 -27.76
CA LEU A 316 5.10 28.84 -29.02
C LEU A 316 5.65 27.41 -28.76
N THR A 317 6.57 27.28 -27.81
CA THR A 317 7.15 25.99 -27.41
C THR A 317 6.10 25.06 -26.84
N LYS A 318 5.18 25.56 -26.02
CA LYS A 318 4.02 24.79 -25.53
C LYS A 318 3.16 24.31 -26.70
N ARG A 319 2.72 25.20 -27.60
CA ARG A 319 1.92 24.81 -28.79
C ARG A 319 2.61 23.75 -29.64
N TRP A 320 3.90 23.93 -29.91
CA TRP A 320 4.70 23.00 -30.69
C TRP A 320 4.89 21.64 -30.00
N ALA A 321 5.18 21.64 -28.69
CA ALA A 321 5.28 20.42 -27.90
C ALA A 321 3.96 19.63 -27.90
N ARG A 322 2.82 20.31 -27.73
CA ARG A 322 1.49 19.69 -27.83
C ARG A 322 1.26 19.06 -29.20
N TRP A 323 1.58 19.79 -30.28
CA TRP A 323 1.44 19.26 -31.64
C TRP A 323 2.28 18.00 -31.84
N ARG A 324 3.57 18.01 -31.45
CA ARG A 324 4.45 16.84 -31.58
C ARG A 324 3.97 15.63 -30.78
N LEU A 325 3.52 15.86 -29.55
CA LEU A 325 2.94 14.80 -28.72
C LEU A 325 1.66 14.23 -29.35
N SER A 326 0.84 15.08 -29.96
CA SER A 326 -0.41 14.66 -30.63
C SER A 326 -0.15 13.90 -31.92
N THR A 327 0.98 14.15 -32.61
CA THR A 327 1.40 13.40 -33.81
C THR A 327 2.18 12.13 -33.49
N GLY A 328 2.24 11.71 -32.22
CA GLY A 328 2.89 10.46 -31.81
C GLY A 328 4.42 10.52 -31.67
N ILE A 329 5.02 11.72 -31.63
CA ILE A 329 6.45 11.83 -31.32
C ILE A 329 6.68 11.41 -29.86
N ALA A 330 7.74 10.63 -29.63
CA ALA A 330 8.08 10.12 -28.32
C ALA A 330 8.26 11.26 -27.29
N VAL A 331 7.69 11.05 -26.10
CA VAL A 331 7.80 11.96 -24.95
C VAL A 331 9.26 12.34 -24.64
N THR A 332 10.17 11.37 -24.72
CA THR A 332 11.60 11.59 -24.47
C THR A 332 12.22 12.56 -25.46
N THR A 333 11.86 12.45 -26.74
CA THR A 333 12.29 13.38 -27.80
C THR A 333 11.74 14.78 -27.54
N VAL A 334 10.43 14.91 -27.30
CA VAL A 334 9.82 16.22 -26.99
C VAL A 334 10.43 16.84 -25.73
N GLY A 335 10.75 16.03 -24.72
CA GLY A 335 11.46 16.49 -23.52
C GLY A 335 12.85 17.04 -23.82
N ALA A 336 13.61 16.35 -24.69
CA ALA A 336 14.92 16.84 -25.15
C ALA A 336 14.79 18.15 -25.94
N ASP A 337 13.77 18.27 -26.79
CA ASP A 337 13.51 19.49 -27.56
C ASP A 337 13.16 20.68 -26.66
N VAL A 338 12.26 20.48 -25.69
CA VAL A 338 11.89 21.52 -24.70
C VAL A 338 13.12 21.94 -23.89
N HIS A 339 13.97 20.99 -23.51
CA HIS A 339 15.22 21.29 -22.81
C HIS A 339 16.18 22.11 -23.68
N ALA A 340 16.36 21.75 -24.95
CA ALA A 340 17.21 22.50 -25.88
C ALA A 340 16.73 23.96 -26.05
N ILE A 341 15.42 24.16 -26.21
CA ILE A 341 14.81 25.50 -26.31
C ILE A 341 14.97 26.26 -24.99
N THR A 342 14.88 25.58 -23.83
CA THR A 342 15.12 26.19 -22.53
C THR A 342 16.54 26.72 -22.42
N VAL A 343 17.54 25.91 -22.76
CA VAL A 343 18.96 26.31 -22.73
C VAL A 343 19.23 27.45 -23.72
N PHE A 344 18.64 27.39 -24.91
CA PHE A 344 18.70 28.48 -25.89
C PHE A 344 18.12 29.78 -25.31
N SER A 345 16.90 29.73 -24.77
CA SER A 345 16.25 30.91 -24.18
C SER A 345 17.07 31.52 -23.03
N GLN A 346 17.67 30.69 -22.18
CA GLN A 346 18.49 31.15 -21.06
C GLN A 346 19.80 31.81 -21.50
N SER A 347 20.33 31.41 -22.67
CA SER A 347 21.57 31.98 -23.22
C SER A 347 21.36 33.37 -23.83
N PHE A 348 20.13 33.71 -24.20
CA PHE A 348 19.81 34.97 -24.89
C PHE A 348 18.63 35.70 -24.26
N PRO A 349 18.85 36.45 -23.15
CA PRO A 349 17.82 37.27 -22.52
C PRO A 349 17.18 38.31 -23.46
N ALA A 350 17.90 38.71 -24.53
CA ALA A 350 17.39 39.61 -25.57
C ALA A 350 16.08 39.12 -26.20
N LEU A 351 15.82 37.80 -26.22
CA LEU A 351 14.58 37.21 -26.71
C LEU A 351 13.34 37.65 -25.94
N GLN A 352 13.48 38.20 -24.72
CA GLN A 352 12.36 38.74 -23.97
C GLN A 352 11.69 39.96 -24.66
N ARG A 353 12.41 40.66 -25.54
CA ARG A 353 11.90 41.86 -26.23
C ARG A 353 10.79 41.55 -27.24
N GLY A 354 10.81 40.36 -27.84
CA GLY A 354 9.81 39.93 -28.80
C GLY A 354 10.38 38.95 -29.84
N PRO A 355 9.53 38.41 -30.73
CA PRO A 355 9.94 37.51 -31.80
C PRO A 355 10.99 38.10 -32.75
N GLU A 356 10.98 39.42 -32.96
CA GLU A 356 11.93 40.16 -33.79
C GLU A 356 13.38 40.12 -33.26
N ALA A 357 13.56 39.84 -31.97
CA ALA A 357 14.88 39.65 -31.38
C ALA A 357 15.54 38.32 -31.83
N LEU A 358 14.78 37.39 -32.40
CA LEU A 358 15.31 36.16 -33.00
C LEU A 358 15.87 36.47 -34.39
N THR A 359 17.11 36.96 -34.42
CA THR A 359 17.82 37.22 -35.68
C THR A 359 18.68 36.04 -36.11
N ARG A 360 19.08 36.03 -37.38
CA ARG A 360 19.98 35.01 -37.93
C ARG A 360 21.32 34.99 -37.17
N GLU A 361 21.85 36.17 -36.86
CA GLU A 361 23.12 36.35 -36.17
C GLU A 361 23.07 35.71 -34.78
N LEU A 362 21.96 35.86 -34.06
CA LEU A 362 21.76 35.23 -32.75
C LEU A 362 21.77 33.70 -32.85
N VAL A 363 21.11 33.15 -33.87
CA VAL A 363 21.13 31.69 -34.15
C VAL A 363 22.53 31.21 -34.48
N GLU A 364 23.29 31.95 -35.30
CA GLU A 364 24.67 31.59 -35.65
C GLU A 364 25.60 31.63 -34.44
N VAL A 365 25.47 32.64 -33.57
CA VAL A 365 26.19 32.71 -32.28
C VAL A 365 25.86 31.51 -31.40
N HIS A 366 24.58 31.11 -31.34
CA HIS A 366 24.19 29.93 -30.58
C HIS A 366 24.81 28.65 -31.13
N LEU A 367 24.79 28.46 -32.45
CA LEU A 367 25.35 27.29 -33.10
C LEU A 367 26.87 27.21 -32.93
N ALA A 368 27.57 28.35 -32.98
CA ALA A 368 29.01 28.42 -32.69
C ALA A 368 29.30 27.97 -31.24
N HIS A 369 28.56 28.51 -30.26
CA HIS A 369 28.68 28.12 -28.86
C HIS A 369 28.39 26.63 -28.61
N LEU A 370 27.40 26.07 -29.30
CA LEU A 370 27.10 24.64 -29.23
C LEU A 370 28.22 23.79 -29.85
N ALA A 371 28.82 24.23 -30.95
CA ALA A 371 29.92 23.51 -31.60
C ALA A 371 31.16 23.43 -30.71
N GLU A 372 31.44 24.47 -29.92
CA GLU A 372 32.53 24.47 -28.93
C GLU A 372 32.24 23.54 -27.74
N ARG A 373 31.00 23.53 -27.23
CA ARG A 373 30.62 22.74 -26.04
C ARG A 373 30.36 21.27 -26.34
N VAL A 374 30.01 20.91 -27.57
CA VAL A 374 29.71 19.53 -27.98
C VAL A 374 30.47 19.20 -29.28
N PRO A 375 31.78 18.87 -29.19
CA PRO A 375 32.61 18.67 -30.38
C PRO A 375 32.20 17.45 -31.23
N ASN A 376 31.36 16.54 -30.70
CA ASN A 376 31.06 15.26 -31.35
C ASN A 376 29.54 15.04 -31.52
N ARG A 377 29.04 15.24 -32.74
CA ARG A 377 27.62 15.13 -33.12
C ARG A 377 26.99 13.74 -32.91
N LYS A 378 27.77 12.66 -32.74
CA LYS A 378 27.26 11.27 -32.66
C LYS A 378 26.98 10.75 -31.24
N ALA A 379 27.33 11.47 -30.17
CA ALA A 379 27.20 10.96 -28.80
C ALA A 379 25.81 11.18 -28.15
N VAL A 380 24.95 11.99 -28.76
CA VAL A 380 23.70 12.47 -28.12
C VAL A 380 22.51 11.52 -28.35
N SER A 381 22.56 10.60 -29.32
CA SER A 381 21.47 9.63 -29.54
C SER A 381 21.52 8.40 -28.60
N ALA A 382 22.57 8.23 -27.80
CA ALA A 382 22.77 7.07 -26.93
C ALA A 382 22.85 7.39 -25.43
N SER A 383 22.83 8.67 -25.03
CA SER A 383 22.99 9.11 -23.64
C SER A 383 21.68 9.67 -23.06
N SER A 384 20.61 8.89 -23.14
CA SER A 384 19.48 9.05 -22.21
C SER A 384 19.87 8.45 -20.85
N ALA A 385 20.75 9.13 -20.11
CA ALA A 385 20.84 9.04 -18.64
C ALA A 385 22.00 9.90 -18.15
N ARG A 386 21.64 10.97 -17.42
CA ARG A 386 22.48 11.63 -16.39
C ARG A 386 23.62 12.50 -16.93
N TRP A 387 23.31 13.78 -17.16
CA TRP A 387 24.30 14.86 -17.16
C TRP A 387 24.50 15.36 -15.71
N PRO A 388 25.73 15.64 -15.25
CA PRO A 388 25.97 16.05 -13.87
C PRO A 388 25.52 17.50 -13.65
N ALA A 389 24.85 17.73 -12.53
CA ALA A 389 24.60 19.07 -12.00
C ALA A 389 25.92 19.79 -11.73
N CYS A 390 26.02 21.05 -12.13
CA CYS A 390 27.16 21.91 -11.83
C CYS A 390 27.27 22.12 -10.30
N CYS A 391 28.35 21.61 -9.69
CA CYS A 391 28.78 22.02 -8.36
C CYS A 391 29.63 23.29 -8.50
N GLY A 392 29.27 24.36 -7.78
CA GLY A 392 30.09 25.56 -7.63
C GLY A 392 31.35 25.32 -6.77
N PRO A 393 32.34 26.21 -6.83
CA PRO A 393 33.66 25.96 -6.22
C PRO A 393 33.62 26.26 -4.71
N SER A 394 33.87 25.24 -3.88
CA SER A 394 34.24 25.43 -2.47
C SER A 394 35.75 25.32 -2.33
N GLY A 395 36.37 26.38 -1.82
CA GLY A 395 37.81 26.49 -1.61
C GLY A 395 38.38 25.46 -0.63
N ASN A 396 39.63 25.09 -0.90
CA ASN A 396 40.52 24.31 -0.05
C ASN A 396 40.79 25.01 1.29
N THR A 397 40.84 24.24 2.38
CA THR A 397 41.93 24.32 3.36
C THR A 397 42.16 22.96 4.03
N ALA A 398 43.44 22.70 4.28
CA ALA A 398 44.09 21.46 4.69
C ALA A 398 43.65 20.87 6.04
N GLY A 399 43.89 19.57 6.20
CA GLY A 399 43.80 18.87 7.49
C GLY A 399 44.16 17.39 7.36
N SER A 400 45.47 17.10 7.29
CA SER A 400 46.05 15.75 7.35
C SER A 400 45.63 15.01 8.61
N HIS A 401 45.12 13.78 8.50
CA HIS A 401 45.41 12.71 9.47
C HIS A 401 45.15 11.33 8.84
N ALA A 402 46.19 10.49 8.93
CA ALA A 402 46.23 9.12 8.47
C ALA A 402 45.23 8.22 9.23
N CYS A 403 44.59 7.28 8.53
CA CYS A 403 43.90 6.17 9.18
C CYS A 403 44.18 4.84 8.47
N HIS A 404 44.44 3.84 9.30
CA HIS A 404 44.97 2.52 9.00
C HIS A 404 44.09 1.66 8.08
N ARG A 405 44.77 0.97 7.16
CA ARG A 405 44.30 -0.27 6.52
C ARG A 405 43.97 -1.33 7.56
N ARG A 406 42.79 -1.94 7.49
CA ARG A 406 42.63 -3.39 7.71
C ARG A 406 41.66 -3.99 6.70
N SER A 407 42.21 -4.97 6.01
CA SER A 407 41.63 -5.86 5.02
C SER A 407 40.57 -6.79 5.65
N THR A 408 39.58 -7.21 4.85
CA THR A 408 39.18 -8.62 4.71
C THR A 408 38.17 -8.75 3.55
N CYS A 409 38.66 -9.29 2.43
CA CYS A 409 37.85 -9.90 1.38
C CYS A 409 37.66 -11.39 1.70
N PHE A 410 36.49 -11.96 1.37
CA PHE A 410 36.24 -13.25 0.64
C PHE A 410 34.80 -13.80 0.91
N PRO A 411 34.24 -14.70 0.08
CA PRO A 411 33.31 -14.37 -1.01
C PRO A 411 31.92 -15.02 -0.87
N ARG A 412 31.00 -14.67 -1.79
CA ARG A 412 29.74 -15.39 -2.04
C ARG A 412 29.98 -16.60 -2.93
N THR A 413 29.59 -17.79 -2.48
CA THR A 413 29.43 -19.00 -3.30
C THR A 413 27.96 -19.18 -3.72
N ILE A 414 27.75 -19.47 -5.00
CA ILE A 414 26.48 -19.88 -5.63
C ILE A 414 26.56 -21.40 -5.83
N PRO A 415 25.52 -22.20 -5.52
CA PRO A 415 25.52 -23.62 -5.88
C PRO A 415 25.01 -23.85 -7.30
N ASP A 416 25.84 -24.52 -8.10
CA ASP A 416 25.58 -25.10 -9.41
C ASP A 416 24.80 -26.43 -9.24
N TRP A 417 23.68 -26.57 -9.94
CA TRP A 417 22.94 -27.82 -10.08
C TRP A 417 23.14 -28.35 -11.49
N SER A 418 24.03 -29.33 -11.64
CA SER A 418 24.07 -30.14 -12.86
C SER A 418 24.21 -31.64 -12.58
N ARG A 419 23.24 -32.38 -13.11
CA ARG A 419 23.39 -33.59 -13.98
C ARG A 419 22.47 -34.75 -13.59
N GLY A 420 21.64 -35.14 -14.57
CA GLY A 420 21.75 -36.48 -15.12
C GLY A 420 20.43 -37.15 -15.50
N ARG A 421 20.16 -37.23 -16.81
CA ARG A 421 19.88 -38.52 -17.49
C ARG A 421 20.01 -38.36 -19.01
N ARG A 422 20.76 -39.31 -19.59
CA ARG A 422 21.06 -39.45 -21.02
C ARG A 422 19.93 -40.25 -21.69
N GLY A 423 19.66 -39.96 -22.95
CA GLY A 423 18.93 -40.84 -23.87
C GLY A 423 19.18 -40.41 -25.31
N ARG A 424 19.86 -41.26 -26.09
CA ARG A 424 20.24 -41.08 -27.51
C ARG A 424 19.09 -41.43 -28.46
N CYS A 425 19.32 -41.08 -29.74
CA CYS A 425 18.71 -41.55 -31.01
C CYS A 425 17.54 -40.69 -31.51
N ARG A 426 17.40 -40.34 -32.80
CA ARG A 426 18.19 -40.56 -34.03
C ARG A 426 17.64 -39.57 -35.07
N LYS A 427 18.46 -39.22 -36.07
CA LYS A 427 18.11 -38.41 -37.25
C LYS A 427 16.88 -38.94 -38.01
N ARG A 428 16.01 -38.03 -38.44
CA ARG A 428 15.67 -37.78 -39.85
C ARG A 428 15.29 -36.31 -40.01
#